data_AF-A0A823FYD3-F1
#
_entry.id   AF-A0A823FYD3-F1
#
_cell.length_a   1.000
_cell.length_b   1.000
_cell.length_c   1.000
_cell.angle_alpha   90.00
_cell.angle_beta   90.00
_cell.angle_gamma   90.00
#
_symmetry.space_group_name_H-M   'P 1'
#
loop_
_entity.id
_entity.type
_entity.pdbx_description
1 polymer ?
#
loop_
_entity_poly.entity_id
_entity_poly.type
_entity_poly.pdbx_seq_one_letter_code
_entity_poly.pdbx_strand_id
1 'polypeptide(L)'
;MKKIVILIISLLLLVGIGFGVYYFKNANHIGADVSYVKITTDGEKGKNVSFNYSYTMPAYDEAGKETEVTFSADKNLRKGAYLKLYIKEDKGVTSYEEVPEKEVPSKAAEKLK
;
A
#
# COMPACT_ATOMS: atom_id res chain seq x y z
N MET A 1 -15.00 -23.19 -38.86
CA MET A 1 -15.34 -21.84 -38.35
C MET A 1 -15.89 -21.86 -36.93
N LYS A 2 -17.03 -22.52 -36.63
CA LYS A 2 -17.62 -22.57 -35.27
C LYS A 2 -16.65 -23.08 -34.18
N LYS A 3 -15.85 -24.11 -34.46
CA LYS A 3 -14.84 -24.65 -33.52
C LYS A 3 -13.72 -23.65 -33.19
N ILE A 4 -13.29 -22.86 -34.18
CA ILE A 4 -12.26 -21.81 -34.00
C ILE A 4 -12.84 -20.67 -33.16
N VAL A 5 -14.08 -20.27 -33.41
CA VAL A 5 -14.77 -19.25 -32.59
C VAL A 5 -14.92 -19.70 -31.14
N ILE A 6 -15.30 -20.96 -30.89
CA ILE A 6 -15.39 -21.50 -29.52
C ILE A 6 -14.02 -21.47 -28.84
N LEU A 7 -12.95 -21.89 -29.53
CA LEU A 7 -11.58 -21.84 -28.98
C LEU A 7 -11.15 -20.42 -28.62
N ILE A 8 -11.46 -19.43 -29.47
CA ILE A 8 -11.15 -18.02 -29.19
C ILE A 8 -11.92 -17.53 -27.97
N ILE A 9 -13.22 -17.84 -27.87
CA ILE A 9 -14.05 -17.44 -26.71
C ILE A 9 -13.53 -18.09 -25.42
N SER A 10 -13.20 -19.39 -25.46
CA SER A 10 -12.62 -20.09 -24.32
C SER A 10 -11.29 -19.49 -23.88
N LEU A 11 -10.43 -19.09 -24.84
CA LEU A 11 -9.16 -18.44 -24.54
C LEU A 11 -9.36 -17.06 -23.91
N LEU A 12 -10.28 -16.25 -24.44
CA LEU A 12 -10.61 -14.94 -23.88
C LEU A 12 -11.17 -15.04 -22.46
N LEU A 13 -12.00 -16.06 -22.18
CA LEU A 13 -12.50 -16.33 -20.83
C LEU A 13 -11.36 -16.68 -19.87
N LEU A 14 -10.42 -17.54 -20.29
CA LEU A 14 -9.26 -17.90 -19.47
C LEU A 14 -8.38 -16.69 -19.16
N VAL A 15 -8.12 -15.84 -20.16
CA VAL A 15 -7.37 -14.58 -19.96
C VAL A 15 -8.12 -13.64 -19.02
N GLY A 16 -9.43 -13.49 -19.21
CA GLY A 16 -10.28 -12.65 -18.35
C GLY A 16 -10.28 -13.11 -16.89
N ILE A 17 -10.36 -14.42 -16.64
CA ILE A 17 -10.26 -15.00 -15.30
C ILE A 17 -8.87 -14.76 -14.70
N GLY A 18 -7.81 -14.98 -15.48
CA GLY A 18 -6.44 -14.74 -15.03
C GLY A 18 -6.22 -13.28 -14.63
N PHE A 19 -6.70 -12.34 -15.45
CA PHE A 19 -6.64 -10.92 -15.15
C PHE A 19 -7.48 -10.57 -13.92
N GLY A 20 -8.68 -11.13 -13.78
CA GLY A 20 -9.55 -10.93 -12.62
C GLY A 20 -8.90 -11.37 -11.30
N VAL A 21 -8.26 -12.54 -11.28
CA VAL A 21 -7.52 -13.03 -10.10
C VAL A 21 -6.33 -12.13 -9.78
N TYR A 22 -5.56 -11.72 -10.79
CA TYR A 22 -4.44 -10.80 -10.62
C TYR A 22 -4.89 -9.46 -10.02
N TYR A 23 -5.93 -8.85 -10.61
CA TYR A 23 -6.47 -7.58 -10.13
C TYR A 23 -6.97 -7.69 -8.68
N PHE A 24 -7.69 -8.75 -8.34
CA PHE A 24 -8.21 -8.95 -6.99
C PHE A 24 -7.09 -9.11 -5.96
N LYS A 25 -6.02 -9.85 -6.28
CA LYS A 25 -4.85 -9.99 -5.40
C LYS A 25 -4.08 -8.69 -5.20
N ASN A 26 -4.01 -7.86 -6.21
CA ASN A 26 -3.23 -6.63 -6.20
C ASN A 26 -4.09 -5.37 -6.02
N ALA A 27 -5.34 -5.53 -5.58
CA ALA A 27 -6.32 -4.44 -5.49
C ALA A 27 -5.89 -3.29 -4.56
N ASN A 28 -5.03 -3.56 -3.57
CA ASN A 28 -4.48 -2.52 -2.69
C ASN A 28 -3.30 -1.76 -3.32
N HIS A 29 -2.60 -2.35 -4.30
CA HIS A 29 -1.44 -1.74 -4.95
C HIS A 29 -1.79 -1.05 -6.27
N ILE A 30 -2.67 -1.66 -7.07
CA ILE A 30 -3.02 -1.16 -8.41
C ILE A 30 -3.76 0.18 -8.28
N GLY A 31 -3.20 1.22 -8.90
CA GLY A 31 -3.76 2.58 -8.90
C GLY A 31 -3.66 3.28 -7.54
N ALA A 32 -2.81 2.81 -6.64
CA ALA A 32 -2.50 3.51 -5.40
C ALA A 32 -1.34 4.49 -5.62
N ASP A 33 -1.44 5.65 -5.00
CA ASP A 33 -0.32 6.57 -4.80
C ASP A 33 0.65 5.98 -3.78
N VAL A 34 1.92 6.38 -3.87
CA VAL A 34 3.00 5.89 -3.00
C VAL A 34 3.56 7.04 -2.17
N SER A 35 3.60 6.84 -0.86
CA SER A 35 4.25 7.75 0.08
C SER A 35 5.06 6.98 1.12
N TYR A 36 5.99 7.69 1.77
CA TYR A 36 6.95 7.11 2.70
C TYR A 36 6.81 7.73 4.09
N VAL A 37 6.97 6.90 5.12
CA VAL A 37 7.01 7.34 6.53
C VAL A 37 8.21 6.73 7.25
N LYS A 38 8.61 7.36 8.35
CA LYS A 38 9.55 6.79 9.33
C LYS A 38 8.84 6.69 10.67
N ILE A 39 8.81 5.50 11.25
CA ILE A 39 8.15 5.28 12.54
C ILE A 39 8.99 5.92 13.64
N THR A 40 8.49 6.99 14.26
CA THR A 40 9.17 7.71 15.34
C THR A 40 8.50 7.53 16.70
N THR A 41 7.22 7.17 16.72
CA THR A 41 6.39 6.99 17.91
C THR A 41 5.87 5.56 18.03
N ASP A 42 5.47 5.18 19.25
CA ASP A 42 4.66 3.98 19.43
C ASP A 42 3.24 4.22 18.91
N GLY A 43 2.62 3.20 18.36
CA GLY A 43 1.23 3.32 17.89
C GLY A 43 0.25 3.40 19.05
N GLU A 44 -0.88 4.06 18.81
CA GLU A 44 -1.96 4.15 19.77
C GLU A 44 -2.76 2.84 19.81
N LYS A 45 -2.89 2.21 20.99
CA LYS A 45 -3.69 0.99 21.13
C LYS A 45 -5.17 1.30 20.99
N GLY A 46 -5.83 0.67 20.01
CA GLY A 46 -7.28 0.76 19.84
C GLY A 46 -8.04 0.19 21.05
N LYS A 47 -9.09 0.90 21.51
CA LYS A 47 -9.88 0.51 22.69
C LYS A 47 -10.94 -0.58 22.42
N ASN A 48 -11.36 -0.80 21.16
CA ASN A 48 -12.62 -1.51 20.88
C ASN A 48 -12.55 -2.66 19.86
N VAL A 49 -11.45 -2.86 19.11
CA VAL A 49 -11.36 -4.00 18.16
C VAL A 49 -9.91 -4.45 18.05
N SER A 50 -9.68 -5.75 18.29
CA SER A 50 -8.49 -6.57 18.03
C SER A 50 -7.17 -5.82 17.78
N PHE A 51 -6.29 -5.81 18.78
CA PHE A 51 -4.81 -5.73 18.70
C PHE A 51 -4.14 -4.73 17.74
N ASN A 52 -4.88 -3.77 17.19
CA ASN A 52 -4.36 -2.86 16.19
C ASN A 52 -3.81 -1.58 16.84
N TYR A 53 -2.60 -1.23 16.42
CA TYR A 53 -1.89 0.01 16.74
C TYR A 53 -2.18 1.01 15.64
N SER A 54 -2.74 2.16 16.00
CA SER A 54 -3.02 3.26 15.07
C SER A 54 -1.86 4.23 15.00
N TYR A 55 -1.58 4.71 13.79
CA TYR A 55 -0.55 5.70 13.49
C TYR A 55 -1.19 6.83 12.71
N THR A 56 -1.02 8.06 13.19
CA THR A 56 -1.31 9.28 12.43
C THR A 56 -0.03 10.11 12.35
N MET A 57 0.46 10.33 11.14
CA MET A 57 1.75 10.99 10.90
C MET A 57 1.84 11.55 9.47
N PRO A 58 2.75 12.51 9.21
CA PRO A 58 3.02 12.96 7.84
C PRO A 58 3.75 11.87 7.05
N ALA A 59 3.28 11.63 5.82
CA ALA A 59 3.94 10.83 4.81
C ALA A 59 4.41 11.72 3.65
N TYR A 60 5.47 11.30 2.97
CA TYR A 60 6.06 12.07 1.86
C TYR A 60 6.12 11.23 0.59
N ASP A 61 5.60 11.75 -0.51
CA ASP A 61 5.72 11.10 -1.83
C ASP A 61 7.15 11.21 -2.38
N GLU A 62 7.39 10.62 -3.55
CA GLU A 62 8.72 10.65 -4.21
C GLU A 62 9.23 12.08 -4.49
N ALA A 63 8.32 13.05 -4.61
CA ALA A 63 8.63 14.46 -4.80
C ALA A 63 8.84 15.23 -3.49
N GLY A 64 8.66 14.58 -2.33
CA GLY A 64 8.73 15.18 -1.01
C GLY A 64 7.49 15.99 -0.62
N LYS A 65 6.37 15.80 -1.34
CA LYS A 65 5.08 16.41 -1.00
C LYS A 65 4.49 15.68 0.20
N GLU A 66 4.09 16.46 1.20
CA GLU A 66 3.50 15.94 2.42
C GLU A 66 2.03 15.53 2.22
N THR A 67 1.62 14.47 2.90
CA THR A 67 0.23 14.07 3.07
C THR A 67 0.07 13.45 4.46
N GLU A 68 -0.85 13.96 5.28
CA GLU A 68 -1.18 13.32 6.54
C GLU A 68 -1.89 11.99 6.28
N VAL A 69 -1.41 10.92 6.92
CA VAL A 69 -1.98 9.58 6.77
C VAL A 69 -2.36 9.02 8.12
N THR A 70 -3.42 8.21 8.14
CA THR A 70 -3.76 7.36 9.28
C THR A 70 -3.83 5.92 8.83
N PHE A 71 -3.12 5.03 9.53
CA PHE A 71 -3.10 3.59 9.23
C PHE A 71 -2.94 2.77 10.50
N SER A 72 -3.33 1.49 10.41
CA SER A 72 -3.31 0.54 11.52
C SER A 72 -2.31 -0.60 11.26
N ALA A 73 -1.72 -1.12 12.32
CA ALA A 73 -0.84 -2.28 12.29
C ALA A 73 -1.22 -3.30 13.36
N ASP A 74 -1.12 -4.60 13.04
CA ASP A 74 -1.44 -5.70 13.98
C ASP A 74 -0.49 -5.76 15.20
N LYS A 75 0.63 -5.04 15.13
CA LYS A 75 1.64 -4.93 16.20
C LYS A 75 2.23 -3.53 16.22
N ASN A 76 2.81 -3.16 17.36
CA ASN A 76 3.58 -1.93 17.44
C ASN A 76 4.78 -2.04 16.50
N LEU A 77 4.88 -1.12 15.57
CA LEU A 77 5.95 -1.05 14.59
C LEU A 77 7.26 -0.60 15.23
N ARG A 78 8.36 -1.10 14.68
CA ARG A 78 9.70 -0.80 15.18
C ARG A 78 10.06 0.67 14.91
N LYS A 79 10.49 1.39 15.95
CA LYS A 79 11.02 2.76 15.78
C LYS A 79 12.22 2.77 14.84
N GLY A 80 12.28 3.78 13.98
CA GLY A 80 13.27 3.93 12.92
C GLY A 80 13.03 3.06 11.68
N ALA A 81 11.95 2.26 11.63
CA ALA A 81 11.56 1.58 10.40
C ALA A 81 11.03 2.61 9.39
N TYR A 82 11.46 2.47 8.14
CA TYR A 82 10.88 3.19 7.01
C TYR A 82 9.80 2.33 6.38
N LEU A 83 8.64 2.91 6.10
CA LEU A 83 7.58 2.20 5.39
C LEU A 83 7.28 2.88 4.07
N LYS A 84 6.99 2.06 3.07
CA LYS A 84 6.33 2.46 1.83
C LYS A 84 4.84 2.18 1.96
N LEU A 85 4.03 3.22 1.84
CA LEU A 85 2.57 3.18 1.95
C LEU A 85 1.92 3.21 0.57
N TYR A 86 0.85 2.44 0.41
CA TYR A 86 -0.01 2.45 -0.78
C TYR A 86 -1.35 3.11 -0.42
N ILE A 87 -1.58 4.30 -0.98
CA ILE A 87 -2.69 5.19 -0.62
C ILE A 87 -3.66 5.27 -1.78
N LYS A 88 -4.96 5.15 -1.49
CA LYS A 88 -6.03 5.43 -2.45
C LYS A 88 -6.89 6.57 -1.95
N GLU A 89 -7.25 7.48 -2.85
CA GLU A 89 -8.06 8.66 -2.51
C GLU A 89 -9.36 8.29 -1.79
N ASP A 90 -10.01 7.19 -2.20
CA ASP A 90 -11.28 6.73 -1.64
C ASP A 90 -11.14 5.84 -0.37
N LYS A 91 -9.95 5.32 -0.08
CA LYS A 91 -9.73 4.32 1.00
C LYS A 91 -8.66 4.68 2.03
N GLY A 92 -7.87 5.72 1.80
CA GLY A 92 -6.67 5.99 2.59
C GLY A 92 -5.57 4.95 2.37
N VAL A 93 -4.82 4.62 3.42
CA VAL A 93 -3.73 3.64 3.37
C VAL A 93 -4.32 2.23 3.25
N THR A 94 -4.08 1.57 2.12
CA THR A 94 -4.61 0.23 1.81
C THR A 94 -3.60 -0.89 2.05
N SER A 95 -2.31 -0.56 2.05
CA SER A 95 -1.23 -1.47 2.40
C SER A 95 0.03 -0.69 2.74
N TYR A 96 0.97 -1.35 3.42
CA TYR A 96 2.31 -0.83 3.63
C TYR A 96 3.31 -1.99 3.72
N GLU A 97 4.57 -1.67 3.43
CA GLU A 97 5.70 -2.59 3.58
C GLU A 97 6.89 -1.88 4.19
N GLU A 98 7.65 -2.57 5.05
CA GLU A 98 8.90 -2.05 5.58
C GLU A 98 9.97 -2.10 4.48
N VAL A 99 10.62 -0.97 4.25
CA VAL A 99 11.68 -0.81 3.24
C VAL A 99 12.96 -0.31 3.92
N PRO A 100 14.15 -0.65 3.40
CA PRO A 100 15.39 -0.06 3.91
C PRO A 100 15.47 1.42 3.51
N GLU A 101 16.17 2.23 4.31
CA GLU A 101 16.32 3.68 4.07
C GLU A 101 16.81 4.02 2.65
N LYS A 102 17.71 3.18 2.09
CA LYS A 102 18.24 3.32 0.72
C LYS A 102 17.18 3.22 -0.39
N GLU A 103 15.99 2.69 -0.10
CA GLU A 103 14.88 2.59 -1.06
C GLU A 103 13.88 3.74 -0.92
N VAL A 104 14.09 4.64 0.04
CA VAL A 104 13.32 5.87 0.18
C VAL A 104 13.88 6.90 -0.80
N PRO A 105 13.03 7.52 -1.66
CA PRO A 105 13.47 8.57 -2.59
C PRO A 105 14.13 9.73 -1.84
N SER A 106 15.19 10.31 -2.41
CA SER A 106 16.01 11.32 -1.72
C SER A 106 15.20 12.51 -1.17
N LYS A 107 14.20 12.98 -1.92
CA LYS A 107 13.34 14.09 -1.48
C LYS A 107 12.45 13.73 -0.29
N ALA A 108 11.90 12.53 -0.26
CA ALA A 108 11.18 12.01 0.91
C ALA A 108 12.14 11.78 2.08
N ALA A 109 13.30 11.18 1.82
CA ALA A 109 14.31 10.90 2.84
C ALA A 109 14.79 12.18 3.54
N GLU A 110 14.94 13.30 2.82
CA GLU A 110 15.27 14.61 3.40
C GLU A 110 14.20 15.12 4.39
N LYS A 111 12.93 14.83 4.12
CA LYS A 111 11.80 15.21 4.99
C LYS A 111 11.64 14.28 6.19
N LEU A 112 12.08 13.04 6.07
CA LEU A 112 11.94 11.97 7.08
C LEU A 112 13.12 11.87 8.07
N LYS A 113 14.04 12.85 8.07
CA LYS A 113 15.22 12.83 8.93
C LYS A 113 14.85 12.96 10.41
#